data_AF-A0A355SSG4-F1
#
_entry.id   AF-A0A355SSG4-F1
#
_cell.length_a   1.000
_cell.length_b   1.000
_cell.length_c   1.000
_cell.angle_alpha   90.00
_cell.angle_beta   90.00
_cell.angle_gamma   90.00
#
_symmetry.space_group_name_H-M   'P 1'
#
loop_
_entity.id
_entity.type
_entity.pdbx_description
1 polymer ?
#
loop_
_entity_poly.entity_id
_entity_poly.type
_entity_poly.pdbx_seq_one_letter_code
_entity_poly.pdbx_strand_id
1 'polypeptide(L)'
;MPLKAHSVWHALRALTTAIVLSAGLCPAQAQAMTDGIAVVTSEQGAIQITDENGHSFSPNLHQTLLLNGSRIQTGEGAHLFMALSNGVGVGIKGNSEVVFESYQQRPFSAKQQSIRHEPSKSELSLQITQGTIALAGNRLSPISELLVDLPSGTIRIHSANCVVQRNDLETVVTACDKESTFTYYSPNKTTREFFVGPERLRLNEANGQIVLKTESMTPATLPEECQQLAAATQQASQRVFFKATAPGETPQPVLIVSPDYFEQPAARPYQFNE
;
A
#
# COMPACT_ATOMS: atom_id res chain seq x y z
N MET A 1 4.42 -93.73 12.82
CA MET A 1 5.31 -94.06 11.69
C MET A 1 4.45 -94.67 10.59
N PRO A 2 4.63 -94.39 9.29
CA PRO A 2 5.67 -93.61 8.62
C PRO A 2 5.16 -92.35 7.89
N LEU A 3 6.11 -91.50 7.47
CA LEU A 3 5.95 -90.37 6.57
C LEU A 3 5.59 -90.83 5.13
N LYS A 4 4.87 -89.98 4.39
CA LYS A 4 5.11 -89.76 2.95
C LYS A 4 4.64 -88.37 2.55
N ALA A 5 5.59 -87.56 2.06
CA ALA A 5 5.33 -86.31 1.37
C ALA A 5 5.00 -86.60 -0.10
N HIS A 6 4.00 -85.92 -0.66
CA HIS A 6 3.94 -85.64 -2.09
C HIS A 6 3.29 -84.27 -2.36
N SER A 7 4.05 -83.50 -3.11
CA SER A 7 3.76 -82.22 -3.77
C SER A 7 2.51 -82.27 -4.64
N VAL A 8 1.64 -81.24 -4.55
CA VAL A 8 0.86 -80.76 -5.70
C VAL A 8 0.70 -79.23 -5.65
N TRP A 9 1.14 -78.61 -6.73
CA TRP A 9 0.97 -77.24 -7.21
C TRP A 9 -0.51 -76.76 -7.23
N HIS A 10 -0.78 -75.53 -6.78
CA HIS A 10 -1.25 -74.40 -7.62
C HIS A 10 -1.99 -73.29 -6.85
N ALA A 11 -1.53 -72.06 -7.11
CA ALA A 11 -2.30 -70.82 -7.19
C ALA A 11 -3.10 -70.37 -5.96
N LEU A 12 -2.45 -69.61 -5.06
CA LEU A 12 -3.16 -68.64 -4.23
C LEU A 12 -2.91 -67.22 -4.73
N ARG A 13 -4.03 -66.60 -5.10
CA ARG A 13 -4.27 -65.26 -5.65
C ARG A 13 -3.48 -64.16 -4.94
N ALA A 14 -2.72 -63.39 -5.72
CA ALA A 14 -2.34 -62.04 -5.37
C ALA A 14 -3.60 -61.16 -5.36
N LEU A 15 -4.03 -60.72 -4.19
CA LEU A 15 -5.02 -59.66 -4.03
C LEU A 15 -4.24 -58.36 -3.75
N THR A 16 -3.77 -57.69 -4.79
CA THR A 16 -3.21 -56.34 -4.67
C THR A 16 -4.37 -55.35 -4.61
N THR A 17 -4.73 -54.94 -3.40
CA THR A 17 -5.64 -53.83 -3.14
C THR A 17 -4.96 -52.54 -3.59
N ALA A 18 -5.35 -52.01 -4.75
CA ALA A 18 -4.96 -50.67 -5.17
C ALA A 18 -5.74 -49.64 -4.34
N ILE A 19 -5.14 -49.19 -3.23
CA ILE A 19 -5.62 -48.01 -2.51
C ILE A 19 -5.15 -46.80 -3.32
N VAL A 20 -6.05 -46.26 -4.14
CA VAL A 20 -5.88 -44.91 -4.71
C VAL A 20 -6.05 -43.93 -3.56
N LEU A 21 -4.94 -43.50 -2.95
CA LEU A 21 -4.92 -42.26 -2.17
C LEU A 21 -5.16 -41.11 -3.15
N SER A 22 -6.42 -40.76 -3.38
CA SER A 22 -6.80 -39.44 -3.87
C SER A 22 -6.51 -38.44 -2.75
N ALA A 23 -5.24 -38.07 -2.61
CA ALA A 23 -4.86 -36.85 -1.94
C ALA A 23 -5.58 -35.71 -2.67
N GLY A 24 -6.64 -35.19 -2.06
CA GLY A 24 -7.31 -33.99 -2.48
C GLY A 24 -6.31 -32.83 -2.39
N LEU A 25 -5.55 -32.63 -3.47
CA LEU A 25 -4.94 -31.35 -3.78
C LEU A 25 -6.11 -30.40 -3.99
N CYS A 26 -6.57 -29.75 -2.91
CA CYS A 26 -7.24 -28.47 -3.08
C CYS A 26 -6.21 -27.57 -3.78
N PRO A 27 -6.42 -27.16 -5.05
CA PRO A 27 -5.61 -26.07 -5.56
C PRO A 27 -5.84 -24.92 -4.59
N ALA A 28 -4.76 -24.33 -4.07
CA ALA A 28 -4.86 -23.05 -3.39
C ALA A 28 -5.45 -22.08 -4.42
N GLN A 29 -6.78 -21.89 -4.41
CA GLN A 29 -7.43 -20.95 -5.29
C GLN A 29 -6.88 -19.58 -4.91
N ALA A 30 -6.10 -19.00 -5.82
CA ALA A 30 -5.67 -17.62 -5.69
C ALA A 30 -6.94 -16.78 -5.58
N GLN A 31 -7.18 -16.22 -4.40
CA GLN A 31 -8.34 -15.40 -4.13
C GLN A 31 -8.28 -14.19 -5.08
N ALA A 32 -9.35 -13.97 -5.84
CA ALA A 32 -9.43 -12.87 -6.80
C ALA A 32 -9.22 -11.54 -6.08
N MET A 33 -8.46 -10.63 -6.70
CA MET A 33 -8.31 -9.29 -6.20
C MET A 33 -9.53 -8.46 -6.58
N THR A 34 -9.90 -7.54 -5.70
CA THR A 34 -10.95 -6.54 -5.90
C THR A 34 -10.32 -5.15 -5.84
N ASP A 35 -11.08 -4.13 -6.23
CA ASP A 35 -10.61 -2.76 -6.11
C ASP A 35 -10.35 -2.39 -4.65
N GLY A 36 -9.19 -1.80 -4.42
CA GLY A 36 -8.88 -1.15 -3.16
C GLY A 36 -9.59 0.21 -3.07
N ILE A 37 -9.85 0.66 -1.85
CA ILE A 37 -10.50 1.95 -1.62
C ILE A 37 -9.58 2.89 -0.84
N ALA A 38 -9.75 4.18 -1.06
CA ALA A 38 -9.12 5.23 -0.28
C ALA A 38 -10.17 6.10 0.41
N VAL A 39 -9.84 6.66 1.57
CA VAL A 39 -10.68 7.61 2.30
C VAL A 39 -9.91 8.90 2.50
N VAL A 40 -10.51 10.01 2.10
CA VAL A 40 -9.95 11.35 2.32
C VAL A 40 -9.96 11.65 3.82
N THR A 41 -8.79 11.92 4.39
CA THR A 41 -8.63 12.22 5.82
C THR A 41 -8.29 13.68 6.08
N SER A 42 -7.74 14.38 5.09
CA SER A 42 -7.53 15.83 5.11
C SER A 42 -7.46 16.34 3.68
N GLU A 43 -8.06 17.49 3.44
CA GLU A 43 -7.99 18.19 2.16
C GLU A 43 -7.97 19.70 2.44
N GLN A 44 -7.19 20.43 1.63
CA GLN A 44 -7.20 21.89 1.64
C GLN A 44 -6.74 22.42 0.28
N GLY A 45 -7.35 23.51 -0.16
CA GLY A 45 -6.95 24.23 -1.38
C GLY A 45 -7.58 23.66 -2.65
N ALA A 46 -7.05 24.07 -3.80
CA ALA A 46 -7.56 23.64 -5.09
C ALA A 46 -7.13 22.20 -5.40
N ILE A 47 -8.08 21.27 -5.40
CA ILE A 47 -7.84 19.85 -5.69
C ILE A 47 -8.88 19.39 -6.71
N GLN A 48 -8.41 18.73 -7.76
CA GLN A 48 -9.25 18.12 -8.79
C GLN A 48 -8.87 16.65 -8.93
N ILE A 49 -9.87 15.77 -8.83
CA ILE A 49 -9.77 14.36 -9.14
C ILE A 49 -10.56 14.12 -10.41
N THR A 50 -9.94 13.47 -11.39
CA THR A 50 -10.61 12.98 -12.61
C THR A 50 -10.60 11.46 -12.54
N ASP A 51 -11.77 10.85 -12.52
CA ASP A 51 -11.90 9.39 -12.47
C ASP A 51 -11.60 8.72 -13.83
N GLU A 52 -11.64 7.39 -13.85
CA GLU A 52 -11.41 6.58 -15.07
C GLU A 52 -12.41 6.89 -16.21
N ASN A 53 -13.58 7.45 -15.90
CA ASN A 53 -14.60 7.82 -16.87
C ASN A 53 -14.45 9.27 -17.37
N GLY A 54 -13.42 9.98 -16.90
CA GLY A 54 -13.18 11.38 -17.23
C GLY A 54 -14.05 12.37 -16.45
N HIS A 55 -14.77 11.93 -15.41
CA HIS A 55 -15.54 12.82 -14.56
C HIS A 55 -14.63 13.51 -13.55
N SER A 56 -14.62 14.84 -13.60
CA SER A 56 -13.82 15.66 -12.69
C SER A 56 -14.64 16.20 -11.52
N PHE A 57 -14.12 16.07 -10.30
CA PHE A 57 -14.73 16.57 -9.07
C PHE A 57 -13.66 17.00 -8.05
N SER A 58 -14.06 17.75 -7.04
CA SER A 58 -13.21 18.04 -5.87
C SER A 58 -13.51 17.06 -4.74
N PRO A 59 -12.48 16.53 -4.05
CA PRO A 59 -12.69 15.60 -2.95
C PRO A 59 -13.33 16.30 -1.75
N ASN A 60 -14.15 15.58 -1.00
CA ASN A 60 -14.65 16.01 0.30
C ASN A 60 -13.98 15.22 1.42
N LEU A 61 -13.85 15.83 2.60
CA LEU A 61 -13.41 15.13 3.80
C LEU A 61 -14.27 13.87 4.06
N HIS A 62 -13.60 12.75 4.35
CA HIS A 62 -14.17 11.41 4.57
C HIS A 62 -14.83 10.77 3.34
N GLN A 63 -14.71 11.37 2.16
CA GLN A 63 -15.15 10.73 0.92
C GLN A 63 -14.34 9.46 0.68
N THR A 64 -15.04 8.39 0.33
CA THR A 64 -14.41 7.16 -0.16
C THR A 64 -14.21 7.27 -1.66
N LEU A 65 -13.02 6.92 -2.14
CA LEU A 65 -12.58 7.05 -3.51
C LEU A 65 -12.16 5.67 -4.06
N LEU A 66 -12.56 5.40 -5.29
CA LEU A 66 -11.95 4.39 -6.14
C LEU A 66 -10.85 5.08 -6.93
N LEU A 67 -9.61 4.58 -6.82
CA LEU A 67 -8.44 5.26 -7.38
C LEU A 67 -8.00 4.69 -8.73
N ASN A 68 -8.50 3.52 -9.14
CA ASN A 68 -8.15 2.94 -10.43
C ASN A 68 -8.37 3.94 -11.58
N GLY A 69 -7.36 4.11 -12.43
CA GLY A 69 -7.39 5.04 -13.56
C GLY A 69 -7.53 6.53 -13.20
N SER A 70 -7.47 6.88 -11.91
CA SER A 70 -7.79 8.24 -11.47
C SER A 70 -6.57 9.15 -11.52
N ARG A 71 -6.78 10.39 -11.96
CA ARG A 71 -5.78 11.47 -11.95
C ARG A 71 -6.12 12.48 -10.85
N ILE A 72 -5.15 12.81 -10.01
CA ILE A 72 -5.26 13.82 -8.96
C ILE A 72 -4.31 14.98 -9.29
N GLN A 73 -4.86 16.20 -9.32
CA GLN A 73 -4.13 17.44 -9.51
C GLN A 73 -4.35 18.37 -8.32
N THR A 74 -3.27 18.95 -7.81
CA THR A 74 -3.29 19.89 -6.69
C THR A 74 -2.69 21.23 -7.10
N GLY A 75 -3.40 22.31 -6.78
CA GLY A 75 -2.92 23.68 -7.01
C GLY A 75 -1.87 24.12 -5.98
N GLU A 76 -1.44 25.37 -6.09
CA GLU A 76 -0.47 25.96 -5.16
C GLU A 76 -1.01 25.95 -3.72
N GLY A 77 -0.16 25.56 -2.76
CA GLY A 77 -0.52 25.49 -1.34
C GLY A 77 -1.54 24.41 -0.96
N ALA A 78 -2.11 23.69 -1.93
CA ALA A 78 -3.08 22.63 -1.67
C ALA A 78 -2.43 21.41 -1.03
N HIS A 79 -3.23 20.58 -0.37
CA HIS A 79 -2.79 19.26 0.08
C HIS A 79 -3.95 18.27 0.17
N LEU A 80 -3.66 17.00 -0.09
CA LEU A 80 -4.61 15.90 0.04
C LEU A 80 -3.95 14.76 0.82
N PHE A 81 -4.62 14.26 1.84
CA PHE A 81 -4.20 13.08 2.60
C PHE A 81 -5.28 12.02 2.58
N MET A 82 -4.89 10.79 2.25
CA MET A 82 -5.80 9.65 2.15
C MET A 82 -5.28 8.46 2.94
N ALA A 83 -6.19 7.67 3.50
CA ALA A 83 -5.91 6.34 4.04
C ALA A 83 -6.45 5.28 3.07
N LEU A 84 -5.64 4.30 2.71
CA LEU A 84 -5.99 3.21 1.79
C LEU A 84 -6.31 1.93 2.59
N SER A 85 -7.15 1.07 2.02
CA SER A 85 -7.60 -0.17 2.66
C SER A 85 -6.52 -1.23 2.88
N ASN A 86 -5.33 -1.06 2.31
CA ASN A 86 -4.14 -1.86 2.59
C ASN A 86 -3.30 -1.31 3.76
N GLY A 87 -3.71 -0.20 4.39
CA GLY A 87 -3.01 0.43 5.50
C GLY A 87 -1.95 1.45 5.07
N VAL A 88 -1.85 1.76 3.77
CA VAL A 88 -0.99 2.84 3.27
C VAL A 88 -1.72 4.17 3.39
N GLY A 89 -1.04 5.18 3.91
CA GLY A 89 -1.38 6.59 3.78
C GLY A 89 -0.70 7.18 2.55
N VAL A 90 -1.42 8.02 1.82
CA VAL A 90 -0.89 8.81 0.71
C VAL A 90 -1.09 10.29 1.02
N GLY A 91 -0.01 11.06 1.01
CA GLY A 91 -0.02 12.52 1.10
C GLY A 91 0.40 13.12 -0.23
N ILE A 92 -0.34 14.10 -0.74
CA ILE A 92 -0.05 14.81 -1.98
C ILE A 92 0.00 16.31 -1.66
N LYS A 93 1.13 16.95 -1.94
CA LYS A 93 1.32 18.40 -1.72
C LYS A 93 0.88 19.22 -2.92
N GLY A 94 0.86 20.54 -2.79
CA GLY A 94 0.50 21.45 -3.86
C GLY A 94 1.44 21.36 -5.06
N ASN A 95 0.95 21.80 -6.21
CA ASN A 95 1.63 21.73 -7.51
C ASN A 95 2.02 20.29 -7.88
N SER A 96 1.16 19.32 -7.57
CA SER A 96 1.39 17.91 -7.88
C SER A 96 0.38 17.38 -8.88
N GLU A 97 0.84 16.42 -9.68
CA GLU A 97 -0.02 15.60 -10.53
C GLU A 97 0.39 14.14 -10.37
N VAL A 98 -0.60 13.33 -9.98
CA VAL A 98 -0.45 11.92 -9.66
C VAL A 98 -1.52 11.13 -10.39
N VAL A 99 -1.14 10.04 -11.04
CA VAL A 99 -2.07 9.10 -11.66
C VAL A 99 -2.00 7.79 -10.89
N PHE A 100 -3.14 7.33 -10.40
CA PHE A 100 -3.27 5.99 -9.83
C PHE A 100 -3.62 5.04 -10.97
N GLU A 101 -2.62 4.33 -11.48
CA GLU A 101 -2.82 3.41 -12.59
C GLU A 101 -3.68 2.22 -12.17
N SER A 102 -3.39 1.65 -11.00
CA SER A 102 -4.15 0.56 -10.42
C SER A 102 -3.98 0.49 -8.91
N TYR A 103 -5.05 0.07 -8.24
CA TYR A 103 -5.07 -0.29 -6.84
C TYR A 103 -6.02 -1.46 -6.61
N GLN A 104 -5.43 -2.65 -6.44
CA GLN A 104 -6.17 -3.88 -6.19
C GLN A 104 -5.72 -4.52 -4.88
N GLN A 105 -6.66 -5.20 -4.21
CA GLN A 105 -6.42 -5.82 -2.93
C GLN A 105 -7.24 -7.10 -2.83
N ARG A 106 -6.65 -8.16 -2.24
CA ARG A 106 -7.43 -9.35 -1.91
C ARG A 106 -8.44 -9.04 -0.81
N PRO A 107 -9.69 -9.53 -0.88
CA PRO A 107 -10.61 -9.46 0.24
C PRO A 107 -9.99 -10.09 1.50
N PHE A 108 -10.23 -9.48 2.65
CA PHE A 108 -9.75 -9.94 3.94
C PHE A 108 -10.90 -10.22 4.89
N SER A 109 -10.69 -11.13 5.84
CA SER A 109 -11.66 -11.48 6.87
C SER A 109 -11.53 -10.60 8.12
N ALA A 110 -12.50 -10.69 9.02
CA ALA A 110 -12.46 -9.98 10.31
C ALA A 110 -11.19 -10.27 11.13
N LYS A 111 -10.62 -11.48 11.01
CA LYS A 111 -9.39 -11.88 11.71
C LYS A 111 -8.13 -11.21 11.17
N GLN A 112 -8.19 -10.70 9.94
CA GLN A 112 -7.07 -10.09 9.23
C GLN A 112 -7.13 -8.55 9.29
N GLN A 113 -8.24 -7.97 9.72
CA GLN A 113 -8.39 -6.52 9.87
C GLN A 113 -7.31 -5.95 10.80
N SER A 114 -6.64 -4.88 10.38
CA SER A 114 -5.59 -4.26 11.19
C SER A 114 -5.29 -2.84 10.72
N ILE A 115 -4.80 -2.03 11.67
CA ILE A 115 -4.22 -0.69 11.43
C ILE A 115 -2.68 -0.79 11.46
N ARG A 116 -2.15 -1.83 12.11
CA ARG A 116 -0.71 -1.99 12.39
C ARG A 116 0.04 -2.75 11.31
N HIS A 117 -0.67 -3.50 10.48
CA HIS A 117 -0.11 -4.29 9.38
C HIS A 117 -1.12 -4.36 8.26
N GLU A 118 -0.62 -4.58 7.05
CA GLU A 118 -1.47 -4.78 5.88
C GLU A 118 -2.42 -5.99 6.08
N PRO A 119 -3.74 -5.83 5.88
CA PRO A 119 -4.70 -6.89 6.16
C PRO A 119 -4.69 -8.03 5.10
N SER A 120 -4.23 -7.75 3.89
CA SER A 120 -4.15 -8.73 2.80
C SER A 120 -3.23 -8.25 1.68
N LYS A 121 -2.79 -9.16 0.81
CA LYS A 121 -1.99 -8.81 -0.37
C LYS A 121 -2.68 -7.70 -1.18
N SER A 122 -1.92 -6.66 -1.53
CA SER A 122 -2.33 -5.61 -2.48
C SER A 122 -1.30 -5.37 -3.58
N GLU A 123 -1.78 -4.76 -4.66
CA GLU A 123 -1.00 -4.26 -5.79
C GLU A 123 -1.43 -2.81 -6.03
N LEU A 124 -0.52 -1.87 -5.79
CA LEU A 124 -0.73 -0.43 -5.95
C LEU A 124 0.34 0.12 -6.89
N SER A 125 -0.07 0.64 -8.05
CA SER A 125 0.78 1.35 -9.00
C SER A 125 0.31 2.79 -9.14
N LEU A 126 1.23 3.72 -8.98
CA LEU A 126 0.98 5.14 -9.17
C LEU A 126 2.12 5.78 -9.95
N GLN A 127 1.80 6.76 -10.78
CA GLN A 127 2.74 7.57 -11.54
C GLN A 127 2.73 8.99 -10.96
N ILE A 128 3.90 9.58 -10.76
CA ILE A 128 4.04 11.00 -10.44
C ILE A 128 4.62 11.73 -11.65
N THR A 129 3.87 12.70 -12.19
CA THR A 129 4.34 13.53 -13.31
C THR A 129 4.91 14.85 -12.82
N GLN A 130 4.52 15.38 -11.67
CA GLN A 130 5.20 16.52 -11.03
C GLN A 130 4.79 16.64 -9.57
N GLY A 131 5.57 17.39 -8.80
CA GLY A 131 5.24 17.81 -7.44
C GLY A 131 5.80 16.89 -6.37
N THR A 132 5.03 16.66 -5.30
CA THR A 132 5.51 15.90 -4.14
C THR A 132 4.42 14.99 -3.59
N ILE A 133 4.76 13.72 -3.44
CA ILE A 133 3.94 12.72 -2.74
C ILE A 133 4.71 12.14 -1.57
N ALA A 134 3.96 11.69 -0.57
CA ALA A 134 4.46 10.87 0.51
C ALA A 134 3.63 9.59 0.60
N LEU A 135 4.32 8.51 0.92
CA LEU A 135 3.77 7.18 1.13
C LEU A 135 4.20 6.72 2.51
N ALA A 136 3.23 6.51 3.39
CA ALA A 136 3.45 6.06 4.75
C ALA A 136 2.63 4.81 5.02
N GLY A 137 3.13 3.84 5.77
CA GLY A 137 2.39 2.60 5.98
C GLY A 137 3.19 1.59 6.75
N ASN A 138 2.51 0.88 7.64
CA ASN A 138 3.16 -0.11 8.49
C ASN A 138 3.25 -1.44 7.76
N ARG A 139 4.47 -1.77 7.29
CA ARG A 139 4.89 -3.10 6.81
C ARG A 139 3.87 -3.75 5.87
N LEU A 140 4.04 -3.49 4.58
CA LEU A 140 3.39 -4.28 3.54
C LEU A 140 3.80 -5.74 3.66
N SER A 141 2.87 -6.62 3.28
CA SER A 141 3.13 -8.03 3.07
C SER A 141 4.30 -8.19 2.08
N PRO A 142 5.23 -9.13 2.31
CA PRO A 142 6.36 -9.37 1.40
C PRO A 142 5.97 -9.71 -0.04
N ILE A 143 4.70 -10.10 -0.25
CA ILE A 143 4.14 -10.45 -1.56
C ILE A 143 3.25 -9.36 -2.15
N SER A 144 3.07 -8.23 -1.46
CA SER A 144 2.40 -7.04 -1.99
C SER A 144 3.35 -6.19 -2.82
N GLU A 145 2.79 -5.34 -3.67
CA GLU A 145 3.55 -4.41 -4.51
C GLU A 145 3.03 -2.98 -4.34
N LEU A 146 3.95 -2.06 -4.06
CA LEU A 146 3.73 -0.63 -4.08
C LEU A 146 4.77 -0.01 -5.01
N LEU A 147 4.32 0.41 -6.18
CA LEU A 147 5.15 0.94 -7.25
C LEU A 147 4.86 2.43 -7.46
N VAL A 148 5.93 3.21 -7.57
CA VAL A 148 5.89 4.60 -8.01
C VAL A 148 6.66 4.69 -9.31
N ASP A 149 5.94 4.88 -10.40
CA ASP A 149 6.52 5.02 -11.73
C ASP A 149 6.91 6.47 -12.02
N LEU A 150 8.13 6.59 -12.54
CA LEU A 150 8.80 7.82 -12.93
C LEU A 150 9.22 7.69 -14.40
N PRO A 151 9.33 8.80 -15.15
CA PRO A 151 9.96 8.76 -16.47
C PRO A 151 11.39 8.21 -16.42
N SER A 152 12.10 8.44 -15.31
CA SER A 152 13.44 7.94 -15.06
C SER A 152 13.53 6.50 -14.55
N GLY A 153 12.42 5.78 -14.35
CA GLY A 153 12.42 4.39 -13.87
C GLY A 153 11.31 4.10 -12.85
N THR A 154 11.45 3.03 -12.07
CA THR A 154 10.40 2.62 -11.12
C THR A 154 10.98 2.52 -9.70
N ILE A 155 10.25 3.05 -8.73
CA ILE A 155 10.53 2.89 -7.30
C ILE A 155 9.56 1.86 -6.73
N ARG A 156 10.09 0.76 -6.20
CA ARG A 156 9.32 -0.21 -5.41
C ARG A 156 9.50 0.07 -3.93
N ILE A 157 8.42 0.40 -3.24
CA ILE A 157 8.41 0.64 -1.80
C ILE A 157 8.16 -0.69 -1.09
N HIS A 158 9.02 -1.05 -0.13
CA HIS A 158 8.86 -2.25 0.70
C HIS A 158 8.32 -1.91 2.09
N SER A 159 8.74 -0.78 2.63
CA SER A 159 8.27 -0.22 3.89
C SER A 159 8.12 1.29 3.72
N ALA A 160 6.95 1.80 4.08
CA ALA A 160 6.50 3.12 3.67
C ALA A 160 6.68 4.14 4.79
N ASN A 161 7.69 4.98 4.63
CA ASN A 161 7.77 6.35 5.14
C ASN A 161 8.70 7.13 4.19
N CYS A 162 8.25 7.20 2.93
CA CYS A 162 9.03 7.72 1.83
C CYS A 162 8.37 8.97 1.25
N VAL A 163 9.19 9.96 0.89
CA VAL A 163 8.76 11.16 0.16
C VAL A 163 9.40 11.15 -1.23
N VAL A 164 8.59 11.32 -2.26
CA VAL A 164 9.02 11.43 -3.66
C VAL A 164 8.71 12.83 -4.15
N GLN A 165 9.75 13.56 -4.53
CA GLN A 165 9.68 14.92 -5.06
C GLN A 165 10.14 14.87 -6.51
N ARG A 166 9.34 15.38 -7.45
CA ARG A 166 9.66 15.37 -8.87
C ARG A 166 9.40 16.73 -9.51
N ASN A 167 10.32 17.14 -10.37
CA ASN A 167 10.11 18.18 -11.37
C ASN A 167 10.67 17.71 -12.73
N ASP A 168 10.74 18.59 -13.73
CA ASP A 168 11.23 18.24 -15.07
C ASP A 168 12.74 17.95 -15.15
N LEU A 169 13.51 18.35 -14.14
CA LEU A 169 14.97 18.21 -14.10
C LEU A 169 15.39 17.00 -13.26
N GLU A 170 14.70 16.75 -12.15
CA GLU A 170 15.11 15.75 -11.18
C GLU A 170 13.95 15.11 -10.42
N THR A 171 14.19 13.87 -9.99
CA THR A 171 13.43 13.22 -8.94
C THR A 171 14.32 13.00 -7.72
N VAL A 172 13.79 13.32 -6.54
CA VAL A 172 14.41 13.01 -5.26
C VAL A 172 13.48 12.11 -4.45
N VAL A 173 13.98 10.92 -4.10
CA VAL A 173 13.29 9.97 -3.22
C VAL A 173 14.00 9.96 -1.88
N THR A 174 13.25 10.15 -0.81
CA THR A 174 13.77 10.25 0.56
C THR A 174 13.12 9.18 1.44
N ALA A 175 13.91 8.25 1.96
CA ALA A 175 13.49 7.35 3.03
C ALA A 175 13.62 8.09 4.37
N CYS A 176 12.51 8.36 5.05
CA CYS A 176 12.46 9.34 6.14
C CYS A 176 12.78 8.78 7.53
N ASP A 177 12.75 7.46 7.70
CA ASP A 177 13.10 6.80 8.96
C ASP A 177 13.93 5.52 8.76
N LYS A 178 14.33 4.87 9.86
CA LYS A 178 15.19 3.68 9.84
C LYS A 178 14.50 2.41 9.31
N GLU A 179 13.18 2.39 9.25
CA GLU A 179 12.41 1.24 8.77
C GLU A 179 12.01 1.40 7.29
N SER A 180 12.13 2.61 6.76
CA SER A 180 11.82 2.95 5.37
C SER A 180 12.78 2.26 4.42
N THR A 181 12.24 1.50 3.47
CA THR A 181 13.05 0.78 2.50
C THR A 181 12.39 0.80 1.13
N PHE A 182 13.20 1.04 0.10
CA PHE A 182 12.74 1.03 -1.28
C PHE A 182 13.83 0.51 -2.23
N THR A 183 13.41 0.12 -3.43
CA THR A 183 14.31 -0.28 -4.51
C THR A 183 14.03 0.55 -5.73
N TYR A 184 15.08 1.12 -6.31
CA TYR A 184 15.02 1.74 -7.62
C TYR A 184 15.38 0.72 -8.71
N TYR A 185 14.61 0.74 -9.80
CA TYR A 185 14.87 0.04 -11.03
C TYR A 185 15.02 1.06 -12.16
N SER A 186 16.11 0.98 -12.92
CA SER A 186 16.29 1.81 -14.11
C SER A 186 15.21 1.51 -15.18
N PRO A 187 14.95 2.41 -16.15
CA PRO A 187 13.87 2.22 -17.13
C PRO A 187 13.97 0.90 -17.92
N ASN A 188 15.19 0.49 -18.22
CA ASN A 188 15.52 -0.76 -18.92
C ASN A 188 15.72 -1.96 -17.97
N LYS A 189 15.51 -1.78 -16.66
CA LYS A 189 15.68 -2.78 -15.59
C LYS A 189 17.07 -3.43 -15.53
N THR A 190 18.10 -2.78 -16.09
CA THR A 190 19.49 -3.28 -16.03
C THR A 190 20.16 -2.97 -14.70
N THR A 191 19.76 -1.89 -14.05
CA THR A 191 20.30 -1.45 -12.77
C THR A 191 19.22 -1.55 -11.70
N ARG A 192 19.60 -2.09 -10.55
CA ARG A 192 18.75 -2.20 -9.35
C ARG A 192 19.55 -1.72 -8.15
N GLU A 193 18.98 -0.79 -7.39
CA GLU A 193 19.61 -0.27 -6.18
C GLU A 193 18.63 -0.28 -5.00
N PHE A 194 19.10 -0.74 -3.85
CA PHE A 194 18.31 -0.86 -2.62
C PHE A 194 18.74 0.23 -1.63
N PHE A 195 17.76 0.91 -1.04
CA PHE A 195 17.97 2.02 -0.12
C PHE A 195 17.29 1.71 1.22
N VAL A 196 17.96 2.10 2.30
CA VAL A 196 17.46 1.97 3.68
C VAL A 196 17.55 3.31 4.34
N GLY A 197 16.44 3.80 4.89
CA GLY A 197 16.43 5.10 5.51
C GLY A 197 17.32 5.19 6.76
N PRO A 198 17.74 6.40 7.13
CA PRO A 198 17.52 7.66 6.43
C PRO A 198 18.51 7.89 5.27
N GLU A 199 18.03 7.77 4.03
CA GLU A 199 18.83 7.88 2.80
C GLU A 199 18.04 8.61 1.71
N ARG A 200 18.77 9.27 0.80
CA ARG A 200 18.20 9.93 -0.38
C ARG A 200 18.77 9.39 -1.68
N LEU A 201 17.89 9.19 -2.64
CA LEU A 201 18.19 8.94 -4.04
C LEU A 201 17.87 10.21 -4.83
N ARG A 202 18.79 10.67 -5.68
CA ARG A 202 18.56 11.77 -6.62
C ARG A 202 18.82 11.29 -8.05
N LEU A 203 17.80 11.42 -8.90
CA LEU A 203 17.78 11.02 -10.30
C LEU A 203 17.73 12.28 -11.18
N ASN A 204 18.45 12.25 -12.31
CA ASN A 204 18.26 13.22 -13.38
C ASN A 204 17.17 12.72 -14.32
N GLU A 205 16.12 13.52 -14.53
CA GLU A 205 14.98 13.12 -15.36
C GLU A 205 15.31 13.09 -16.87
N ALA A 206 16.30 13.87 -17.32
CA ALA A 206 16.65 13.95 -18.74
C ALA A 206 17.30 12.65 -19.27
N ASN A 207 17.94 11.86 -18.41
CA ASN A 207 18.69 10.67 -18.82
C ASN A 207 18.55 9.47 -17.87
N GLY A 208 17.76 9.59 -16.80
CA GLY A 208 17.57 8.54 -15.78
C GLY A 208 18.85 8.17 -15.02
N GLN A 209 19.93 8.93 -15.16
CA GLN A 209 21.17 8.67 -14.44
C GLN A 209 20.98 9.02 -12.96
N ILE A 210 21.48 8.14 -12.10
CA ILE A 210 21.61 8.40 -10.68
C ILE A 210 22.69 9.47 -10.52
N VAL A 211 22.29 10.68 -10.12
CA VAL A 211 23.20 11.83 -9.98
C VAL A 211 23.94 11.75 -8.66
N LEU A 212 23.26 11.31 -7.60
CA LEU A 212 23.84 11.09 -6.28
C LEU A 212 23.35 9.75 -5.74
N LYS A 213 24.31 8.85 -5.56
CA LYS A 213 24.13 7.57 -4.88
C LYS A 213 24.46 7.78 -3.41
N THR A 214 23.43 8.17 -2.66
CA THR A 214 23.37 8.09 -1.19
C THR A 214 24.27 9.08 -0.43
N GLU A 215 23.65 10.06 0.24
CA GLU A 215 24.16 10.52 1.53
C GLU A 215 23.43 9.69 2.60
N SER A 216 24.14 8.88 3.37
CA SER A 216 23.58 8.35 4.61
C SER A 216 23.31 9.55 5.50
N MET A 217 22.04 9.88 5.68
CA MET A 217 21.64 11.02 6.48
C MET A 217 21.59 10.60 7.95
N THR A 218 21.47 11.57 8.84
CA THR A 218 20.93 11.32 10.17
C THR A 218 19.53 11.89 10.22
N PRO A 219 18.67 11.47 11.16
CA PRO A 219 17.39 12.15 11.38
C PRO A 219 17.55 13.67 11.58
N ALA A 220 18.71 14.15 12.04
CA ALA A 220 18.99 15.58 12.21
C ALA A 220 19.32 16.31 10.89
N THR A 221 19.66 15.61 9.82
CA THR A 221 20.00 16.24 8.52
C THR A 221 18.91 16.10 7.46
N LEU A 222 17.91 15.24 7.69
CA LEU A 222 16.73 15.10 6.85
C LEU A 222 15.98 16.44 6.73
N PRO A 223 15.53 16.85 5.53
CA PRO A 223 14.75 18.08 5.38
C PRO A 223 13.50 18.04 6.25
N GLU A 224 13.26 19.10 7.03
CA GLU A 224 12.14 19.21 7.96
C GLU A 224 10.80 18.99 7.24
N GLU A 225 10.65 19.55 6.05
CA GLU A 225 9.44 19.37 5.23
C GLU A 225 9.15 17.90 4.89
N CYS A 226 10.19 17.10 4.61
CA CYS A 226 10.02 15.66 4.35
C CYS A 226 9.54 14.94 5.61
N GLN A 227 10.11 15.28 6.77
CA GLN A 227 9.71 14.68 8.05
C GLN A 227 8.27 15.02 8.40
N GLN A 228 7.89 16.29 8.27
CA GLN A 228 6.53 16.76 8.54
C GLN A 228 5.53 16.10 7.60
N LEU A 229 5.84 16.02 6.30
CA LEU A 229 4.95 15.39 5.33
C LEU A 229 4.81 13.88 5.56
N ALA A 230 5.91 13.17 5.82
CA ALA A 230 5.89 11.75 6.13
C ALA A 230 5.09 11.48 7.42
N ALA A 231 5.30 12.29 8.47
CA ALA A 231 4.56 12.18 9.72
C ALA A 231 3.06 12.44 9.54
N ALA A 232 2.68 13.49 8.80
CA ALA A 232 1.28 13.78 8.49
C ALA A 232 0.62 12.65 7.69
N THR A 233 1.35 12.06 6.74
CA THR A 233 0.88 10.92 5.94
C THR A 233 0.74 9.66 6.79
N GLN A 234 1.66 9.42 7.72
CA GLN A 234 1.58 8.31 8.66
C GLN A 234 0.41 8.48 9.65
N GLN A 235 0.13 9.71 10.07
CA GLN A 235 -1.06 9.99 10.87
C GLN A 235 -2.33 9.76 10.04
N ALA A 236 -2.36 10.18 8.78
CA ALA A 236 -3.49 9.95 7.88
C ALA A 236 -3.82 8.46 7.74
N SER A 237 -2.81 7.59 7.57
CA SER A 237 -3.01 6.13 7.45
C SER A 237 -3.67 5.51 8.69
N GLN A 238 -3.55 6.14 9.86
CA GLN A 238 -4.06 5.65 11.14
C GLN A 238 -5.44 6.21 11.51
N ARG A 239 -6.02 7.10 10.70
CA ARG A 239 -7.32 7.74 10.98
C ARG A 239 -8.52 6.92 10.49
N VAL A 240 -8.29 5.83 9.77
CA VAL A 240 -9.35 4.99 9.21
C VAL A 240 -9.05 3.52 9.47
N PHE A 241 -10.01 2.84 10.10
CA PHE A 241 -10.04 1.40 10.24
C PHE A 241 -10.91 0.79 9.15
N PHE A 242 -10.40 -0.19 8.42
CA PHE A 242 -11.14 -0.86 7.36
C PHE A 242 -11.70 -2.19 7.86
N LYS A 243 -13.03 -2.25 8.02
CA LYS A 243 -13.75 -3.47 8.39
C LYS A 243 -13.97 -4.34 7.16
N ALA A 244 -13.51 -5.58 7.24
CA ALA A 244 -13.93 -6.67 6.35
C ALA A 244 -15.46 -6.74 6.23
N THR A 245 -15.92 -6.90 5.01
CA THR A 245 -17.31 -7.08 4.60
C THR A 245 -17.50 -8.50 4.04
N ALA A 246 -18.62 -8.79 3.37
CA ALA A 246 -18.81 -10.11 2.79
C ALA A 246 -17.73 -10.42 1.72
N PRO A 247 -17.40 -11.69 1.46
CA PRO A 247 -16.41 -12.03 0.45
C PRO A 247 -16.74 -11.40 -0.91
N GLY A 248 -15.81 -10.59 -1.43
CA GLY A 248 -15.96 -9.90 -2.72
C GLY A 248 -16.52 -8.47 -2.61
N GLU A 249 -16.90 -8.02 -1.43
CA GLU A 249 -17.28 -6.62 -1.18
C GLU A 249 -16.08 -5.77 -0.79
N THR A 250 -16.14 -4.47 -1.10
CA THR A 250 -15.16 -3.49 -0.63
C THR A 250 -15.23 -3.37 0.90
N PRO A 251 -14.10 -3.21 1.60
CA PRO A 251 -14.11 -3.07 3.04
C PRO A 251 -14.84 -1.78 3.47
N GLN A 252 -15.49 -1.81 4.63
CA GLN A 252 -16.20 -0.67 5.18
C GLN A 252 -15.23 0.22 5.98
N PRO A 253 -15.04 1.49 5.60
CA PRO A 253 -14.21 2.42 6.37
C PRO A 253 -14.92 2.86 7.66
N VAL A 254 -14.14 2.95 8.75
CA VAL A 254 -14.58 3.43 10.06
C VAL A 254 -13.55 4.44 10.55
N LEU A 255 -13.99 5.68 10.74
CA LEU A 255 -13.11 6.75 11.21
C LEU A 255 -12.68 6.49 12.65
N ILE A 256 -11.37 6.57 12.87
CA ILE A 256 -10.76 6.52 14.19
C ILE A 256 -10.56 7.96 14.61
N VAL A 257 -11.41 8.44 15.51
CA VAL A 257 -11.16 9.72 16.18
C VAL A 257 -9.87 9.61 16.99
N SER A 258 -9.09 10.70 17.08
CA SER A 258 -7.92 10.73 17.96
C SER A 258 -8.34 10.30 19.37
N PRO A 259 -7.55 9.51 20.13
CA PRO A 259 -7.81 9.29 21.55
C PRO A 259 -8.08 10.58 22.32
N ASP A 260 -7.42 11.68 21.94
CA ASP A 260 -7.60 13.03 22.51
C ASP A 260 -9.02 13.61 22.31
N TYR A 261 -9.78 13.11 21.32
CA TYR A 261 -11.17 13.48 21.10
C TYR A 261 -12.06 13.07 22.29
N PHE A 262 -11.76 11.94 22.94
CA PHE A 262 -12.48 11.47 24.11
C PHE A 262 -12.01 12.12 25.41
N GLU A 263 -10.88 12.82 25.39
CA GLU A 263 -10.37 13.59 26.52
C GLU A 263 -10.90 15.04 26.54
N GLN A 264 -11.78 15.41 25.61
CA GLN A 264 -12.42 16.72 25.65
C GLN A 264 -13.31 16.85 26.90
N PRO A 265 -13.20 17.95 27.66
CA PRO A 265 -14.09 18.17 28.79
C PRO A 265 -15.55 18.17 28.31
N ALA A 266 -16.37 17.28 28.87
CA ALA A 266 -17.78 17.17 28.52
C ALA A 266 -18.45 18.55 28.66
N ALA A 267 -19.08 19.04 27.59
CA ALA A 267 -19.93 20.23 27.68
C ALA A 267 -20.98 19.98 28.77
N ARG A 268 -21.03 20.87 29.78
CA ARG A 268 -21.89 20.71 30.95
C ARG A 268 -23.32 20.34 30.52
N PRO A 269 -23.98 19.37 31.18
CA PRO A 269 -25.35 19.01 30.87
C PRO A 269 -26.27 20.23 30.98
N TYR A 270 -27.19 20.34 30.03
CA TYR A 270 -28.24 21.35 30.00
C TYR A 270 -28.98 21.38 31.34
N GLN A 271 -28.95 22.51 32.05
CA GLN A 271 -29.78 22.72 33.23
C GLN A 271 -31.14 23.25 32.75
N PHE A 272 -32.22 22.54 33.07
CA PHE A 272 -33.55 23.14 32.98
C PHE A 272 -33.65 24.19 34.09
N ASN A 273 -34.03 25.41 33.71
CA ASN A 273 -34.44 26.41 34.69
C ASN A 273 -35.83 26.02 35.22
N GLU A 274 -35.94 25.85 36.53
CA GLU A 274 -37.22 25.99 37.26
C GLU A 274 -37.37 27.45 37.73
#